data_AF-A0A3D4BAM3-F1
#
_entry.id   AF-A0A3D4BAM3-F1
#
_cell.length_a   1.000
_cell.length_b   1.000
_cell.length_c   1.000
_cell.angle_alpha   90.00
_cell.angle_beta   90.00
_cell.angle_gamma   90.00
#
_symmetry.space_group_name_H-M   'P 1'
#
loop_
_entity.id
_entity.type
_entity.pdbx_description
1 polymer ?
#
loop_
_entity_poly.entity_id
_entity_poly.type
_entity_poly.pdbx_seq_one_letter_code
_entity_poly.pdbx_strand_id
1 'polypeptide(L)'
;MLHTTARKSVRRVILTFMVLILAGLWYTTAAQTDTLTVGSTTGAAGQRQSATISLTNTHKIAGLQLALKIGAKTVMIDTLGATTRTEGMMVQWNAQNGKILMIDFALKHMIAPGGGPILNVKYYVASTAAARTVGLTAEGVVLSNLDGRSVPV
;
A
#
# COMPACT_ATOMS: atom_id res chain seq x y z
N MET A 1 51.31 -13.56 -45.40
CA MET A 1 51.03 -12.38 -44.56
C MET A 1 49.53 -12.20 -44.20
N LEU A 2 48.67 -13.24 -44.30
CA LEU A 2 47.21 -13.10 -44.08
C LEU A 2 46.67 -13.68 -42.75
N HIS A 3 47.52 -14.11 -41.82
CA HIS A 3 47.05 -14.81 -40.61
C HIS A 3 46.93 -13.96 -39.33
N THR A 4 47.38 -12.70 -39.36
CA THR A 4 47.53 -11.88 -38.13
C THR A 4 46.34 -10.94 -37.88
N THR A 5 45.57 -10.61 -38.92
CA THR A 5 44.49 -9.60 -38.84
C THR A 5 43.20 -10.17 -38.25
N ALA A 6 42.86 -11.44 -38.55
CA ALA A 6 41.62 -12.09 -38.09
C ALA A 6 41.60 -12.36 -36.56
N ARG A 7 42.75 -12.65 -35.94
CA ARG A 7 42.83 -12.85 -34.48
C ARG A 7 42.57 -11.57 -33.69
N LYS A 8 42.92 -10.40 -34.24
CA LYS A 8 42.73 -9.10 -33.57
C LYS A 8 41.27 -8.63 -33.63
N SER A 9 40.55 -8.89 -34.73
CA SER A 9 39.14 -8.52 -34.85
C SER A 9 38.24 -9.38 -33.94
N VAL A 10 38.45 -10.70 -33.91
CA VAL A 10 37.70 -11.62 -33.06
C VAL A 10 37.93 -11.32 -31.56
N ARG A 11 39.17 -11.03 -31.15
CA ARG A 11 39.48 -10.66 -29.77
C ARG A 11 38.86 -9.32 -29.35
N ARG A 12 38.75 -8.35 -30.27
CA ARG A 12 38.05 -7.08 -30.01
C ARG A 12 36.54 -7.28 -29.86
N VAL A 13 35.92 -8.07 -30.74
CA VAL A 13 34.48 -8.36 -30.67
C VAL A 13 34.10 -9.11 -29.39
N ILE A 14 34.88 -10.12 -28.98
CA ILE A 14 34.66 -10.86 -27.74
C ILE A 14 34.82 -9.96 -26.51
N LEU A 15 35.84 -9.09 -26.49
CA LEU A 15 36.05 -8.16 -25.38
C LEU A 15 34.92 -7.13 -25.27
N THR A 16 34.43 -6.60 -26.39
CA THR A 16 33.30 -5.65 -26.40
C THR A 16 31.99 -6.31 -25.94
N PHE A 17 31.72 -7.56 -26.34
CA PHE A 17 30.56 -8.32 -25.84
C PHE A 17 30.66 -8.57 -24.33
N MET A 18 31.84 -8.91 -23.83
CA MET A 18 32.08 -9.17 -22.41
C MET A 18 31.92 -7.91 -21.55
N VAL A 19 32.32 -6.73 -22.05
CA VAL A 19 32.10 -5.43 -21.38
C VAL A 19 30.61 -5.06 -21.31
N LEU A 20 29.82 -5.35 -22.34
CA LEU A 20 28.38 -5.09 -22.35
C LEU A 20 27.61 -6.01 -21.36
N ILE A 21 28.02 -7.28 -21.26
CA ILE A 21 27.47 -8.21 -20.27
C ILE A 21 27.86 -7.79 -18.85
N LEU A 22 29.10 -7.32 -18.65
CA LEU A 22 29.55 -6.81 -17.35
C LEU A 22 28.89 -5.48 -16.95
N ALA A 23 28.54 -4.63 -17.91
CA ALA A 23 27.83 -3.37 -17.68
C ALA A 23 26.33 -3.55 -17.41
N GLY A 24 25.70 -4.60 -17.97
CA GLY A 24 24.29 -4.93 -17.73
C GLY A 24 23.98 -5.59 -16.38
N LEU A 25 25.01 -6.06 -15.67
CA LEU A 25 24.88 -6.79 -14.39
C LEU A 25 24.67 -5.90 -13.16
N TRP A 26 24.56 -4.58 -13.34
CA TRP A 26 24.42 -3.61 -12.25
C TRP A 26 23.16 -2.76 -12.38
N TYR A 27 22.03 -3.38 -12.71
CA TYR A 27 20.73 -2.74 -12.54
C TYR A 27 19.98 -3.46 -11.43
N THR A 28 20.31 -3.13 -10.18
CA THR A 28 19.37 -3.35 -9.06
C THR A 28 18.25 -2.34 -9.19
N THR A 29 17.15 -2.72 -9.83
CA THR A 29 15.90 -2.00 -9.63
C THR A 29 15.51 -2.24 -8.17
N ALA A 30 15.47 -1.17 -7.36
CA ALA A 30 14.85 -1.27 -6.05
C ALA A 30 13.41 -1.74 -6.28
N ALA A 31 13.02 -2.86 -5.68
CA ALA A 31 11.61 -3.23 -5.64
C ALA A 31 10.90 -2.11 -4.87
N GLN A 32 10.00 -1.39 -5.54
CA GLN A 32 9.17 -0.41 -4.86
C GLN A 32 8.16 -1.21 -4.01
N THR A 33 8.34 -1.16 -2.69
CA THR A 33 7.42 -1.76 -1.72
C THR A 33 6.10 -1.00 -1.77
N ASP A 34 4.98 -1.71 -1.77
CA ASP A 34 3.70 -1.08 -1.50
C ASP A 34 3.72 -0.52 -0.06
N THR A 35 2.96 0.53 0.24
CA THR A 35 3.01 1.20 1.54
C THR A 35 1.65 1.68 1.96
N LEU A 36 1.22 1.31 3.18
CA LEU A 36 -0.03 1.76 3.77
C LEU A 36 0.23 2.81 4.86
N THR A 37 -0.48 3.93 4.80
CA THR A 37 -0.37 5.02 5.77
C THR A 37 -1.72 5.39 6.36
N VAL A 38 -1.72 5.71 7.65
CA VAL A 38 -2.88 6.24 8.35
C VAL A 38 -2.73 7.75 8.46
N GLY A 39 -3.71 8.49 7.94
CA GLY A 39 -3.74 9.94 8.00
C GLY A 39 -4.00 10.46 9.41
N SER A 40 -3.53 11.68 9.67
CA SER A 40 -3.79 12.42 10.91
C SER A 40 -4.79 13.56 10.65
N THR A 41 -5.52 13.94 11.69
CA THR A 41 -6.35 15.14 11.70
C THR A 41 -6.47 15.66 13.13
N THR A 42 -6.94 16.90 13.27
CA THR A 42 -7.20 17.55 14.56
C THR A 42 -8.69 17.81 14.70
N GLY A 43 -9.20 17.74 15.93
CA GLY A 43 -10.62 17.91 16.18
C GLY A 43 -10.91 18.32 17.61
N ALA A 44 -12.02 19.04 17.80
CA ALA A 44 -12.50 19.41 19.12
C ALA A 44 -13.25 18.25 19.79
N ALA A 45 -13.24 18.23 21.12
CA ALA A 45 -14.07 17.33 21.91
C ALA A 45 -15.55 17.55 21.57
N GLY A 46 -16.31 16.46 21.47
CA GLY A 46 -17.73 16.48 21.11
C GLY A 46 -18.02 16.57 19.61
N GLN A 47 -17.00 16.53 18.75
CA GLN A 47 -17.17 16.65 17.30
C GLN A 47 -16.84 15.34 16.56
N ARG A 48 -17.43 15.21 15.37
CA ARG A 48 -17.06 14.16 14.40
C ARG A 48 -15.91 14.63 13.54
N GLN A 49 -14.99 13.73 13.27
CA GLN A 49 -13.80 13.95 12.48
C GLN A 49 -13.66 12.88 11.40
N SER A 50 -12.80 13.14 10.43
CA SER A 50 -12.48 12.22 9.35
C SER A 50 -10.98 12.11 9.17
N ALA A 51 -10.48 10.88 9.09
CA ALA A 51 -9.15 10.55 8.62
C ALA A 51 -9.25 9.61 7.42
N THR A 52 -8.14 9.44 6.71
CA THR A 52 -8.06 8.50 5.58
C THR A 52 -6.97 7.48 5.84
N ILE A 53 -7.14 6.28 5.28
CA ILE A 53 -6.04 5.33 5.10
C ILE A 53 -5.68 5.38 3.63
N SER A 54 -4.40 5.58 3.35
CA SER A 54 -3.88 5.68 1.99
C SER A 54 -2.98 4.48 1.69
N LEU A 55 -2.97 4.09 0.42
CA LEU A 55 -2.10 3.05 -0.10
C LEU A 55 -1.33 3.60 -1.29
N THR A 56 -0.03 3.36 -1.30
CA THR A 56 0.81 3.47 -2.50
C THR A 56 1.14 2.06 -2.95
N ASN A 57 0.71 1.67 -4.14
CA ASN A 57 0.90 0.32 -4.65
C ASN A 57 1.37 0.30 -6.11
N THR A 58 2.17 -0.70 -6.45
CA THR A 58 2.75 -0.90 -7.78
C THR A 58 1.91 -1.81 -8.67
N HIS A 59 1.16 -2.72 -8.06
CA HIS A 59 0.33 -3.71 -8.73
C HIS A 59 -1.13 -3.56 -8.32
N LYS A 60 -2.06 -4.13 -9.11
CA LYS A 60 -3.48 -4.16 -8.72
C LYS A 60 -3.66 -4.98 -7.45
N ILE A 61 -4.40 -4.43 -6.48
CA ILE A 61 -4.74 -5.12 -5.23
C ILE A 61 -6.21 -5.52 -5.27
N ALA A 62 -6.48 -6.82 -5.18
CA ALA A 62 -7.82 -7.39 -5.21
C ALA A 62 -8.48 -7.44 -3.83
N GLY A 63 -7.68 -7.47 -2.76
CA GLY A 63 -8.18 -7.52 -1.39
C GLY A 63 -7.23 -6.88 -0.39
N LEU A 64 -7.81 -6.36 0.69
CA LEU A 64 -7.10 -5.78 1.83
C LEU A 64 -7.71 -6.31 3.13
N GLN A 65 -6.85 -6.76 4.04
CA GLN A 65 -7.21 -7.03 5.43
C GLN A 65 -6.28 -6.24 6.35
N LEU A 66 -6.83 -5.63 7.40
CA LEU A 66 -6.05 -4.99 8.47
C LEU A 66 -6.86 -4.91 9.76
N ALA A 67 -6.22 -4.53 10.86
CA ALA A 67 -6.90 -4.12 12.09
C ALA A 67 -6.55 -2.67 12.43
N LEU A 68 -7.57 -1.85 12.70
CA LEU A 68 -7.36 -0.50 13.25
C LEU A 68 -7.35 -0.54 14.77
N LYS A 69 -6.30 0.06 15.36
CA LYS A 69 -6.18 0.27 16.80
C LYS A 69 -6.20 1.75 17.13
N ILE A 70 -6.98 2.12 18.13
CA ILE A 70 -7.07 3.48 18.66
C ILE A 70 -6.49 3.49 20.06
N GLY A 71 -5.54 4.39 20.32
CA GLY A 71 -4.84 4.50 21.61
C GLY A 71 -5.66 5.14 22.73
N ALA A 72 -6.96 5.40 22.54
CA ALA A 72 -7.82 6.05 23.52
C ALA A 72 -9.28 5.60 23.40
N LYS A 73 -9.93 5.39 24.56
CA LYS A 73 -11.37 5.09 24.62
C LYS A 73 -12.27 6.29 24.31
N THR A 74 -11.71 7.50 24.31
CA THR A 74 -12.42 8.76 24.04
C THR A 74 -12.53 9.06 22.55
N VAL A 75 -12.01 8.19 21.68
CA VAL A 75 -12.12 8.28 20.22
C VAL A 75 -12.75 6.98 19.73
N MET A 76 -13.89 7.09 19.03
CA MET A 76 -14.70 5.93 18.62
C MET A 76 -14.95 6.01 17.12
N ILE A 77 -14.69 4.94 16.38
CA ILE A 77 -15.01 4.89 14.94
C ILE A 77 -16.53 4.87 14.80
N ASP A 78 -17.06 5.78 14.00
CA ASP A 78 -18.49 5.85 13.65
C ASP A 78 -18.74 4.95 12.44
N THR A 79 -18.01 5.21 11.34
CA THR A 79 -18.17 4.48 10.08
C THR A 79 -16.87 4.39 9.31
N LEU A 80 -16.76 3.31 8.54
CA LEU A 80 -15.75 3.14 7.50
C LEU A 80 -16.42 3.14 6.13
N GLY A 81 -15.77 3.73 5.14
CA GLY A 81 -16.32 3.81 3.80
C GLY A 81 -15.25 3.78 2.72
N ALA A 82 -15.65 3.35 1.53
CA ALA A 82 -14.82 3.41 0.33
C ALA A 82 -14.47 4.87 -0.04
N THR A 83 -13.43 5.01 -0.85
CA THR A 83 -13.05 6.22 -1.56
C THR A 83 -13.30 5.99 -3.05
N THR A 84 -13.01 6.97 -3.90
CA THR A 84 -13.03 6.79 -5.35
C THR A 84 -12.08 5.67 -5.82
N ARG A 85 -10.96 5.43 -5.13
CA ARG A 85 -10.01 4.35 -5.51
C ARG A 85 -10.50 2.95 -5.17
N THR A 86 -11.50 2.84 -4.32
CA THR A 86 -12.08 1.58 -3.83
C THR A 86 -13.58 1.50 -4.08
N GLU A 87 -14.09 2.34 -4.99
CA GLU A 87 -15.49 2.33 -5.41
C GLU A 87 -15.84 0.96 -6.00
N GLY A 88 -17.00 0.43 -5.62
CA GLY A 88 -17.44 -0.91 -5.99
C GLY A 88 -16.86 -2.04 -5.13
N MET A 89 -15.85 -1.78 -4.29
CA MET A 89 -15.39 -2.74 -3.28
C MET A 89 -16.23 -2.64 -2.01
N MET A 90 -16.50 -3.78 -1.39
CA MET A 90 -17.18 -3.84 -0.10
C MET A 90 -16.19 -3.53 1.04
N VAL A 91 -16.66 -2.80 2.06
CA VAL A 91 -15.91 -2.58 3.31
C VAL A 91 -16.66 -3.25 4.45
N GLN A 92 -16.09 -4.31 4.99
CA GLN A 92 -16.59 -5.01 6.18
C GLN A 92 -15.72 -4.62 7.38
N TRP A 93 -16.37 -4.24 8.47
CA TRP A 93 -15.70 -3.80 9.68
C TRP A 93 -16.33 -4.43 10.92
N ASN A 94 -15.47 -4.91 11.82
CA ASN A 94 -15.87 -5.40 13.12
C ASN A 94 -15.41 -4.41 14.21
N ALA A 95 -16.37 -3.71 14.81
CA ALA A 95 -16.10 -2.71 15.85
C ALA A 95 -15.54 -3.31 17.15
N GLN A 96 -15.75 -4.60 17.44
CA GLN A 96 -15.27 -5.24 18.67
C GLN A 96 -13.75 -5.46 18.65
N ASN A 97 -13.18 -5.77 17.48
CA ASN A 97 -11.76 -6.11 17.36
C ASN A 97 -10.97 -5.20 16.40
N GLY A 98 -11.65 -4.28 15.71
CA GLY A 98 -11.07 -3.33 14.78
C GLY A 98 -10.70 -3.93 13.42
N LYS A 99 -11.02 -5.21 13.16
CA LYS A 99 -10.69 -5.87 11.89
C LYS A 99 -11.51 -5.29 10.74
N ILE A 100 -10.84 -5.10 9.62
CA ILE A 100 -11.38 -4.60 8.37
C ILE A 100 -11.03 -5.60 7.28
N LEU A 101 -12.03 -5.91 6.45
CA LEU A 101 -11.87 -6.62 5.19
C LEU A 101 -12.43 -5.73 4.09
N MET A 102 -11.64 -5.49 3.05
CA MET A 102 -12.06 -4.80 1.84
C MET A 102 -11.84 -5.71 0.63
N ILE A 103 -12.91 -6.01 -0.09
CA ILE A 103 -12.89 -6.90 -1.24
C ILE A 103 -14.14 -6.69 -2.11
N ASP A 104 -14.01 -6.91 -3.42
CA ASP A 104 -15.16 -7.19 -4.29
C ASP A 104 -15.24 -8.70 -4.53
N PHE A 105 -16.29 -9.37 -4.02
CA PHE A 105 -16.45 -10.81 -4.19
C PHE A 105 -16.67 -11.25 -5.64
N ALA A 106 -17.10 -10.33 -6.52
CA ALA A 106 -17.20 -10.59 -7.95
C ALA A 106 -15.86 -10.36 -8.68
N LEU A 107 -14.85 -9.82 -7.98
CA LEU A 107 -13.51 -9.50 -8.50
C LEU A 107 -13.53 -8.59 -9.75
N LYS A 108 -14.54 -7.72 -9.86
CA LYS A 108 -14.67 -6.74 -10.96
C LYS A 108 -13.92 -5.45 -10.63
N HIS A 109 -13.83 -5.11 -9.34
CA HIS A 109 -13.16 -3.91 -8.85
C HIS A 109 -11.91 -4.27 -8.05
N MET A 110 -10.84 -3.51 -8.26
CA MET A 110 -9.54 -3.67 -7.61
C MET A 110 -8.91 -2.29 -7.42
N ILE A 111 -8.03 -2.16 -6.42
CA ILE A 111 -7.26 -0.94 -6.22
C ILE A 111 -6.20 -0.88 -7.31
N ALA A 112 -6.33 0.07 -8.24
CA ALA A 112 -5.36 0.30 -9.30
C ALA A 112 -3.99 0.73 -8.75
N PRO A 113 -2.87 0.50 -9.46
CA PRO A 113 -1.56 1.06 -9.11
C PRO A 113 -1.61 2.58 -8.90
N GLY A 114 -0.77 3.09 -8.00
CA GLY A 114 -0.66 4.51 -7.66
C GLY A 114 -0.81 4.78 -6.16
N GLY A 115 -0.82 6.06 -5.80
CA GLY A 115 -0.92 6.53 -4.43
C GLY A 115 -2.25 7.23 -4.14
N GLY A 116 -2.73 7.11 -2.90
CA GLY A 116 -3.85 7.91 -2.40
C GLY A 116 -4.82 7.16 -1.50
N PRO A 117 -5.88 7.85 -1.02
CA PRO A 117 -6.85 7.31 -0.06
C PRO A 117 -7.60 6.09 -0.61
N ILE A 118 -7.71 5.06 0.21
CA ILE A 118 -8.46 3.83 -0.08
C ILE A 118 -9.60 3.57 0.92
N LEU A 119 -9.51 4.15 2.13
CA LEU A 119 -10.57 4.07 3.14
C LEU A 119 -10.78 5.44 3.79
N ASN A 120 -12.04 5.82 3.95
CA ASN A 120 -12.47 6.92 4.80
C ASN A 120 -12.80 6.38 6.20
N VAL A 121 -12.22 6.98 7.24
CA VAL A 121 -12.46 6.66 8.65
C VAL A 121 -13.15 7.84 9.30
N LYS A 122 -14.45 7.72 9.57
CA LYS A 122 -15.18 8.71 10.37
C LYS A 122 -15.19 8.27 11.82
N TYR A 123 -14.91 9.20 12.72
CA TYR A 123 -14.86 8.90 14.15
C TYR A 123 -15.37 10.07 14.98
N TYR A 124 -15.88 9.76 16.17
CA TYR A 124 -16.34 10.71 17.16
C TYR A 124 -15.29 10.88 18.26
N VAL A 125 -15.02 12.13 18.62
CA VAL A 125 -14.22 12.49 19.80
C VAL A 125 -15.18 12.81 20.94
N ALA A 126 -15.13 12.04 22.02
CA ALA A 126 -15.99 12.25 23.19
C ALA A 126 -15.87 13.68 23.73
N SER A 127 -16.99 14.26 24.17
CA SER A 127 -17.01 15.61 24.78
C SER A 127 -16.17 15.71 26.06
N THR A 128 -15.88 14.58 26.71
CA THR A 128 -15.03 14.46 27.90
C THR A 128 -13.53 14.30 27.56
N ALA A 129 -13.15 14.29 26.28
CA ALA A 129 -11.76 14.12 25.87
C ALA A 129 -10.91 15.34 26.25
N ALA A 130 -9.77 15.10 26.91
CA ALA A 130 -8.73 16.12 27.08
C ALA A 130 -7.96 16.35 25.77
N ALA A 131 -7.46 17.57 25.57
CA ALA A 131 -6.63 17.92 24.43
C ALA A 131 -5.30 17.15 24.46
N ARG A 132 -5.10 16.23 23.52
CA ARG A 132 -3.87 15.45 23.34
C ARG A 132 -3.84 14.76 21.98
N THR A 133 -2.67 14.25 21.61
CA THR A 133 -2.52 13.33 20.48
C THR A 133 -3.03 11.94 20.86
N VAL A 134 -3.83 11.33 19.97
CA VAL A 134 -4.27 9.94 20.07
C VAL A 134 -3.77 9.21 18.83
N GLY A 135 -3.08 8.08 19.03
CA GLY A 135 -2.61 7.24 17.92
C GLY A 135 -3.75 6.46 17.29
N LEU A 136 -3.79 6.44 15.96
CA LEU A 136 -4.56 5.50 15.14
C LEU A 136 -3.55 4.69 14.32
N THR A 137 -3.48 3.39 14.54
CA THR A 137 -2.51 2.51 13.88
C THR A 137 -3.23 1.41 13.10
N ALA A 138 -2.66 1.05 11.96
CA ALA A 138 -3.05 -0.12 11.19
C ALA A 138 -2.08 -1.27 11.52
N GLU A 139 -2.61 -2.42 11.88
CA GLU A 139 -1.86 -3.62 12.25
C GLU A 139 -2.27 -4.82 11.40
N GLY A 140 -1.36 -5.76 11.21
CA GLY A 140 -1.64 -7.01 10.49
C GLY A 140 -2.16 -6.77 9.07
N VAL A 141 -1.55 -5.80 8.37
CA VAL A 141 -1.92 -5.44 7.00
C VAL A 141 -1.57 -6.60 6.07
N VAL A 142 -2.54 -7.05 5.29
CA VAL A 142 -2.39 -8.05 4.24
C VAL A 142 -3.02 -7.50 2.98
N LEU A 143 -2.24 -7.40 1.92
CA LEU A 143 -2.71 -7.10 0.57
C LEU A 143 -2.74 -8.40 -0.22
N SER A 144 -3.71 -8.59 -1.13
CA SER A 144 -3.75 -9.75 -2.01
C SER A 144 -3.93 -9.36 -3.48
N ASN A 145 -3.28 -10.10 -4.38
CA ASN A 145 -3.50 -9.99 -5.81
C ASN A 145 -4.75 -10.79 -6.26
N LEU A 146 -5.04 -10.81 -7.56
CA LEU A 146 -6.20 -11.51 -8.12
C LEU A 146 -6.15 -13.03 -7.93
N ASP A 147 -4.94 -13.60 -7.85
CA ASP A 147 -4.74 -15.04 -7.59
C ASP A 147 -4.87 -15.41 -6.10
N GLY A 148 -5.22 -14.45 -5.24
CA GLY A 148 -5.30 -14.64 -3.79
C GLY A 148 -3.93 -14.72 -3.10
N ARG A 149 -2.85 -14.37 -3.78
CA ARG A 149 -1.49 -14.37 -3.19
C ARG A 149 -1.22 -13.05 -2.49
N SER A 150 -0.54 -13.14 -1.35
CA SER A 150 -0.15 -11.95 -0.59
C SER A 150 0.80 -11.07 -1.39
N VAL A 151 0.59 -9.75 -1.31
CA VAL A 151 1.49 -8.72 -1.83
C VAL A 151 2.21 -8.06 -0.64
N PRO A 152 3.54 -7.90 -0.67
CA PRO A 152 4.29 -7.23 0.40
C PRO A 152 3.87 -5.76 0.57
N VAL A 153 3.82 -5.28 1.83
CA VAL A 153 3.41 -3.92 2.24
C VAL A 153 4.25 -3.43 3.41
#